data_AF-A0A1Q5S8F9-F1
#
_entry.id   AF-A0A1Q5S8F9-F1
#
_cell.length_a   1.000
_cell.length_b   1.000
_cell.length_c   1.000
_cell.angle_alpha   90.00
_cell.angle_beta   90.00
_cell.angle_gamma   90.00
#
_symmetry.space_group_name_H-M   'P 1'
#
loop_
_entity.id
_entity.type
_entity.pdbx_description
1 polymer ?
#
loop_
_entity_poly.entity_id
_entity_poly.type
_entity_poly.pdbx_seq_one_letter_code
_entity_poly.pdbx_strand_id
1 'polypeptide(L)' 'MITYTVGLKLAKRTKALTIEAEDALLAALKMKLENPEALITYVRKSNRRGDRRHPHDAMQNKKMT' A
#
# COMPACT_ATOMS: atom_id res chain seq x y z
N MET A 1 -7.11 3.99 12.90
CA MET A 1 -7.23 4.14 11.44
C MET A 1 -7.40 2.76 10.81
N ILE A 2 -7.98 2.63 9.62
CA ILE A 2 -8.10 1.34 8.93
C ILE A 2 -6.81 1.09 8.14
N THR A 3 -6.30 -0.14 8.16
CA THR A 3 -5.14 -0.52 7.35
C THR A 3 -5.58 -1.11 6.03
N TYR A 4 -4.97 -0.64 4.95
CA TYR A 4 -5.18 -1.13 3.60
C TYR A 4 -3.89 -1.74 3.05
N THR A 5 -4.03 -2.82 2.30
CA THR A 5 -2.96 -3.36 1.48
C THR A 5 -3.14 -2.85 0.05
N VAL A 6 -2.10 -2.22 -0.49
CA VAL A 6 -2.06 -1.73 -1.87
C VAL A 6 -1.08 -2.57 -2.67
N GLY A 7 -1.59 -3.24 -3.70
CA GLY A 7 -0.77 -3.93 -4.69
C GLY A 7 -0.24 -2.93 -5.71
N LEU A 8 1.05 -2.99 -6.00
CA LEU A 8 1.77 -2.10 -6.90
C LEU A 8 2.61 -2.92 -7.88
N LYS A 9 2.72 -2.40 -9.10
CA LYS A 9 3.69 -2.86 -10.09
C LYS A 9 4.61 -1.70 -10.44
N LEU A 10 5.90 -1.87 -10.14
CA LEU A 10 6.95 -0.93 -10.49
C LEU A 10 7.88 -1.61 -11.50
N ALA A 11 7.84 -1.15 -12.75
CA ALA A 11 8.49 -1.79 -13.89
C ALA A 11 8.17 -3.30 -13.97
N LYS A 12 9.14 -4.17 -13.65
CA LYS A 12 8.99 -5.64 -13.69
C LYS A 12 8.68 -6.27 -12.33
N ARG A 13 8.68 -5.50 -11.23
CA ARG A 13 8.48 -6.02 -9.87
C ARG A 13 7.08 -5.70 -9.36
N THR A 14 6.43 -6.71 -8.81
CA THR A 14 5.19 -6.55 -8.03
C THR A 14 5.54 -6.46 -6.56
N LYS A 15 4.92 -5.51 -5.86
CA LYS A 15 5.04 -5.33 -4.41
C LYS A 15 3.66 -5.10 -3.82
N ALA A 16 3.48 -5.42 -2.56
CA ALA A 16 2.28 -5.05 -1.81
C ALA A 16 2.74 -4.31 -0.55
N LEU A 17 2.14 -3.15 -0.31
CA LEU A 17 2.45 -2.31 0.85
C LEU A 17 1.22 -2.19 1.74
N THR A 18 1.43 -2.21 3.05
CA THR A 18 0.36 -1.92 4.02
C THR A 18 0.47 -0.48 4.50
N ILE A 19 -0.66 0.25 4.44
CA ILE A 19 -0.76 1.67 4.76
C ILE A 19 -1.99 1.94 5.64
N GLU A 20 -1.86 2.88 6.57
CA GLU A 20 -3.00 3.44 7.30
C GLU A 20 -3.67 4.59 6.52
N ALA A 21 -4.98 4.47 6.33
CA ALA A 21 -5.79 5.46 5.62
C ALA A 21 -7.23 5.47 6.15
N GLU A 22 -7.96 6.56 5.87
CA GLU A 22 -9.39 6.62 6.15
C GLU A 22 -10.17 5.64 5.26
N ASP A 23 -9.80 5.57 3.97
CA ASP A 23 -10.43 4.68 3.00
C ASP A 23 -9.44 4.15 1.94
N ALA A 24 -9.97 3.35 1.00
CA ALA A 24 -9.18 2.73 -0.06
C ALA A 24 -8.67 3.75 -1.11
N LEU A 25 -9.43 4.81 -1.39
CA LEU A 25 -9.04 5.83 -2.34
C LEU A 25 -7.86 6.64 -1.80
N LEU A 26 -7.92 7.04 -0.53
CA LEU A 26 -6.83 7.73 0.13
C LEU A 26 -5.58 6.85 0.20
N ALA A 27 -5.73 5.56 0.48
CA ALA A 27 -4.62 4.61 0.45
C ALA A 27 -3.94 4.56 -0.93
N ALA A 28 -4.72 4.51 -2.01
CA ALA A 28 -4.22 4.57 -3.38
C ALA A 28 -3.48 5.88 -3.67
N LEU A 29 -4.07 7.02 -3.30
CA LEU A 29 -3.50 8.33 -3.56
C LEU A 29 -2.18 8.55 -2.82
N LYS A 30 -2.10 8.15 -1.53
CA LYS A 30 -0.84 8.19 -0.77
C LYS A 30 0.27 7.34 -1.42
N MET A 31 -0.07 6.16 -1.93
CA MET A 31 0.88 5.31 -2.68
C MET A 31 1.37 5.96 -3.95
N LYS A 32 0.45 6.58 -4.70
CA LYS A 32 0.76 7.26 -5.96
C LYS A 32 1.56 8.54 -5.72
N LEU A 33 1.35 9.23 -4.60
CA LEU A 33 2.15 10.38 -4.19
C LEU A 33 3.61 9.99 -3.96
N GLU A 34 3.87 8.87 -3.26
CA GLU A 34 5.23 8.40 -2.99
C GLU A 34 5.91 7.72 -4.18
N ASN A 35 5.14 7.04 -5.04
CA ASN A 35 5.65 6.34 -6.22
C ASN A 35 4.78 6.71 -7.44
N PRO A 36 4.93 7.92 -8.00
CA PRO A 36 4.08 8.41 -9.11
C PRO A 36 4.04 7.48 -10.32
N GLU A 37 5.14 6.78 -10.59
CA GLU A 37 5.31 5.85 -11.69
C GLU A 37 4.72 4.45 -11.44
N ALA A 38 4.38 4.11 -10.19
CA ALA A 38 3.85 2.79 -9.84
C ALA A 38 2.42 2.59 -10.35
N LEU A 39 2.16 1.47 -11.02
CA LEU A 39 0.78 1.07 -11.36
C LEU A 39 0.14 0.41 -10.14
N ILE A 40 -0.98 0.95 -9.66
CA ILE A 40 -1.77 0.32 -8.60
C ILE A 40 -2.59 -0.80 -9.21
N THR A 41 -2.42 -2.03 -8.71
CA THR A 41 -3.12 -3.21 -9.22
C THR A 41 -4.38 -3.52 -8.42
N TYR A 42 -4.36 -3.27 -7.11
CA TYR A 42 -5.52 -3.43 -6.24
C TYR A 42 -5.34 -2.64 -4.94
N VAL A 43 -6.46 -2.33 -4.29
CA VAL A 43 -6.49 -1.87 -2.90
C VAL A 43 -7.51 -2.71 -2.15
N ARG A 44 -7.13 -3.23 -0.99
CA ARG A 44 -8.02 -4.02 -0.12
C ARG A 44 -7.82 -3.66 1.33
N LYS A 45 -8.82 -3.91 2.18
CA LYS A 45 -8.62 -3.90 3.64
C LYS A 45 -7.60 -4.97 4.01
N SER A 46 -6.77 -4.69 5.01
CA SER A 46 -5.79 -5.66 5.50
C SER A 46 -6.51 -6.85 6.14
N ASN A 47 -6.07 -8.06 5.81
CA ASN A 47 -6.53 -9.29 6.43
C ASN A 47 -5.48 -9.77 7.42
N ARG A 48 -5.66 -9.43 8.70
CA ARG A 48 -4.68 -9.74 9.77
C ARG A 48 -4.17 -11.19 9.76
N ARG A 49 -5.04 -12.17 9.49
CA ARG A 49 -4.62 -13.59 9.42
C ARG A 49 -3.85 -13.90 8.15
N GLY A 50 -4.30 -13.39 7.01
CA GLY A 50 -3.66 -13.58 5.71
C GLY A 50 -2.31 -12.88 5.62
N ASP A 51 -2.27 -11.61 6.02
CA ASP A 51 -1.07 -10.76 5.95
C ASP A 51 0.00 -11.20 6.96
N ARG A 52 -0.37 -11.78 8.11
CA ARG A 52 0.62 -12.41 9.01
C ARG A 52 1.31 -13.63 8.37
N ARG A 53 0.59 -14.36 7.51
CA ARG A 53 1.14 -15.52 6.79
C ARG A 53 1.96 -15.10 5.57
N HIS A 54 1.64 -13.94 4.99
CA HIS A 54 2.31 -13.35 3.84
C HIS A 54 2.64 -11.88 4.17
N PRO A 55 3.69 -11.62 4.97
CA PRO A 55 4.01 -10.27 5.41
C PRO A 55 4.29 -9.37 4.20
N HIS A 56 3.69 -8.19 4.24
CA HIS A 56 3.88 -7.12 3.27
C HIS A 56 4.78 -6.05 3.87
N ASP A 57 5.57 -5.38 3.04
CA ASP A 57 6.39 -4.28 3.53
C ASP A 57 5.46 -3.16 4.05
N ALA A 58 5.80 -2.60 5.21
CA ALA A 58 5.10 -1.44 5.74
C ALA A 58 5.59 -0.21 4.98
N MET A 59 4.66 0.61 4.49
CA MET A 59 5.02 1.91 3.94
C MET A 59 5.57 2.78 5.09
N GLN A 60 6.84 3.18 4.98
CA GLN A 60 7.41 4.14 5.91
C GLN A 60 6.83 5.51 5.58
N ASN A 61 6.06 6.07 6.50
CA ASN A 61 5.53 7.43 6.40
C ASN A 61 6.72 8.39 6.52
N LYS A 62 7.46 8.61 5.44
CA LYS A 62 8.52 9.63 5.40
C LYS A 62 7.82 10.97 5.59
N LYS A 63 8.05 11.60 6.74
CA LYS A 63 7.71 13.01 6.90
C LYS A 63 8.40 13.76 5.76
N MET A 64 7.61 14.39 4.91
CA MET A 64 8.10 15.36 3.94
C MET A 64 8.68 16.52 4.75
N THR A 65 9.98 16.49 4.99
CA THR A 65 10.80 17.65 5.38
C THR A 65 11.29 18.34 4.12
#